data_AF-M3EST3-F1
#
_entry.id   AF-M3EST3-F1
#
_cell.length_a   1.000
_cell.length_b   1.000
_cell.length_c   1.000
_cell.angle_alpha   90.00
_cell.angle_beta   90.00
_cell.angle_gamma   90.00
#
_symmetry.space_group_name_H-M   'P 1'
#
loop_
_entity.id
_entity.type
_entity.pdbx_description
1 polymer ?
#
loop_
_entity_poly.entity_id
_entity_poly.type
_entity_poly.pdbx_seq_one_letter_code
_entity_poly.pdbx_strand_id
1 'polypeptide(L)' 'MGCQDTYYVGTIKGIGRIYQQTFIDSYSKVAMAKLYDRKNALVAADMLNDKVVPWFE' A
#
# COMPACT_ATOMS: atom_id res chain seq x y z
N MET A 1 -15.97 3.22 -1.84
CA MET A 1 -15.16 4.01 -2.81
C MET A 1 -13.74 3.93 -2.27
N GLY A 2 -12.86 3.22 -2.95
CA GLY A 2 -11.49 2.99 -2.50
C GLY A 2 -10.57 4.16 -2.83
N CYS A 3 -9.71 4.55 -1.88
CA CYS A 3 -8.64 5.51 -2.08
C CYS A 3 -7.30 4.83 -1.84
N GLN A 4 -6.31 5.10 -2.71
CA GLN A 4 -4.98 4.51 -2.62
C GLN A 4 -3.91 5.60 -2.70
N ASP A 5 -2.96 5.58 -1.75
CA ASP A 5 -1.87 6.55 -1.69
C ASP A 5 -0.54 5.91 -1.26
N THR A 6 0.57 6.57 -1.61
CA THR A 6 1.93 6.15 -1.28
C THR A 6 2.65 7.23 -0.47
N TYR A 7 2.92 6.94 0.80
CA TYR A 7 3.57 7.86 1.74
C TYR A 7 5.05 7.48 1.98
N TYR A 8 5.95 8.46 2.05
CA TYR A 8 7.35 8.21 2.43
C TYR A 8 7.48 8.13 3.96
N VAL A 9 7.96 6.99 4.47
CA VAL A 9 8.05 6.72 5.91
C VAL A 9 9.40 7.13 6.47
N GLY A 10 10.48 6.87 5.74
CA GLY A 10 11.83 7.14 6.22
C GLY A 10 12.90 6.31 5.52
N THR A 11 14.08 6.26 6.12
CA THR A 11 15.20 5.43 5.64
C THR A 11 15.74 4.61 6.80
N ILE A 12 15.96 3.31 6.57
CA ILE A 12 16.59 2.41 7.55
C ILE A 12 17.99 2.04 7.06
N LYS A 13 18.98 2.17 7.94
CA LYS A 13 20.37 1.81 7.63
C LYS A 13 20.45 0.32 7.25
N GLY A 14 20.98 0.03 6.06
CA GLY A 14 21.08 -1.33 5.51
C GLY A 14 19.89 -1.78 4.65
N ILE A 15 18.75 -1.07 4.70
CA ILE A 15 17.56 -1.38 3.88
C ILE A 15 17.34 -0.30 2.82
N GLY A 16 17.55 0.96 3.17
CA GLY A 16 17.29 2.10 2.28
C GLY A 16 15.96 2.78 2.58
N ARG A 17 15.40 3.46 1.57
CA ARG A 17 14.17 4.25 1.69
C ARG A 17 12.97 3.32 1.82
N ILE A 18 12.02 3.69 2.67
CA ILE A 18 10.79 2.93 2.88
C ILE A 18 9.60 3.83 2.59
N TYR A 19 8.67 3.26 1.85
CA TYR A 19 7.41 3.84 1.43
C TYR A 19 6.27 2.95 1.90
N GLN A 20 5.21 3.56 2.43
CA GLN A 20 3.98 2.87 2.80
C GLN A 20 2.95 3.06 1.70
N GLN A 21 2.48 1.96 1.14
CA GLN A 21 1.27 1.97 0.32
C GLN A 21 0.07 1.73 1.24
N THR A 22 -0.92 2.61 1.16
CA THR A 22 -2.16 2.49 1.94
C THR A 22 -3.35 2.45 1.00
N PHE A 23 -4.29 1.54 1.25
CA PHE A 23 -5.60 1.49 0.60
C PHE A 23 -6.67 1.65 1.68
N ILE A 24 -7.63 2.55 1.46
CA ILE A 24 -8.73 2.81 2.37
C ILE A 24 -10.03 2.67 1.59
N ASP A 25 -10.91 1.78 2.03
CA ASP A 25 -12.28 1.74 1.52
C ASP A 25 -13.23 2.41 2.49
N SER A 26 -13.80 3.53 2.05
CA SER A 26 -14.76 4.30 2.84
C SER A 26 -16.11 3.61 3.03
N TYR A 27 -16.43 2.63 2.19
CA TYR A 27 -17.70 1.89 2.28
C TYR A 27 -17.66 0.85 3.40
N SER A 28 -16.66 -0.02 3.39
CA SER A 28 -16.45 -1.05 4.42
C SER A 28 -15.76 -0.54 5.69
N LYS A 29 -15.22 0.70 5.67
CA LYS A 29 -14.41 1.29 6.75
C LYS A 29 -13.16 0.48 7.08
N VAL A 30 -12.59 -0.19 6.08
CA VAL A 30 -11.36 -0.98 6.21
C VAL A 30 -10.19 -0.23 5.58
N ALA A 31 -9.04 -0.27 6.25
CA ALA A 31 -7.77 0.23 5.72
C ALA A 31 -6.73 -0.89 5.71
N MET A 32 -5.95 -0.93 4.64
CA MET A 32 -4.83 -1.85 4.45
C MET A 32 -3.57 -1.03 4.24
N ALA A 33 -2.45 -1.48 4.81
CA ALA A 33 -1.14 -0.87 4.62
C ALA A 33 -0.07 -1.93 4.38
N LYS A 34 0.85 -1.67 3.45
CA LYS A 34 2.02 -2.51 3.17
C LYS A 34 3.24 -1.62 2.92
N LEU A 35 4.37 -1.98 3.50
CA LEU A 35 5.64 -1.26 3.35
C LEU A 35 6.44 -1.82 2.18
N TYR A 36 7.07 -0.91 1.44
CA TYR A 36 7.88 -1.19 0.27
C TYR A 36 9.15 -0.36 0.31
N ASP A 37 10.21 -0.86 -0.30
CA ASP A 37 11.48 -0.18 -0.50
C ASP A 37 11.46 0.78 -1.70
N ARG A 38 10.42 0.70 -2.56
CA ARG A 38 10.33 1.46 -3.82
C ARG A 38 8.98 2.15 -3.98
N LYS A 39 8.99 3.35 -4.56
CA LYS A 39 7.78 4.11 -4.96
C LYS A 39 7.53 3.93 -6.46
N ASN A 40 6.91 2.83 -6.88
CA ASN A 40 6.56 2.57 -8.28
C ASN A 40 5.08 2.17 -8.45
N ALA A 41 4.56 2.24 -9.68
CA ALA A 41 3.17 1.86 -9.97
C ALA A 41 2.91 0.35 -9.86
N LEU A 42 3.95 -0.48 -10.02
CA LEU A 42 3.85 -1.94 -9.89
C LEU A 42 3.51 -2.36 -8.45
N VAL A 43 4.08 -1.67 -7.46
CA VAL A 43 3.81 -1.84 -6.02
C VAL A 43 2.35 -1.52 -5.68
N ALA A 44 1.77 -0.53 -6.37
CA ALA A 44 0.37 -0.18 -6.21
C ALA A 44 -0.56 -1.28 -6.76
N ALA A 45 -0.23 -1.86 -7.91
CA ALA A 45 -0.98 -2.97 -8.50
C ALA A 45 -0.83 -4.27 -7.71
N ASP A 46 0.37 -4.57 -7.21
CA ASP A 46 0.66 -5.70 -6.31
C ASP A 46 -0.22 -5.64 -5.06
N MET A 47 -0.29 -4.49 -4.40
CA MET A 47 -1.16 -4.32 -3.25
C MET A 47 -2.64 -4.55 -3.58
N LEU A 48 -3.09 -4.11 -4.75
CA LEU A 48 -4.48 -4.27 -5.15
C LEU A 48 -4.81 -5.76 -5.40
N ASN A 49 -3.98 -6.45 -6.18
CA ASN A 49 -4.22 -7.85 -6.57
C ASN A 49 -4.02 -8.83 -5.41
N ASP A 50 -3.03 -8.61 -4.54
CA ASP A 50 -2.69 -9.59 -3.50
C ASP A 50 -3.46 -9.40 -2.19
N LYS A 51 -3.92 -8.18 -1.91
CA LYS A 51 -4.52 -7.82 -0.61
C LYS A 51 -5.94 -7.31 -0.73
N VAL A 52 -6.21 -6.43 -1.70
CA VAL A 52 -7.51 -5.74 -1.79
C VAL A 52 -8.54 -6.65 -2.45
N VAL A 53 -8.29 -7.13 -3.67
CA VAL A 53 -9.26 -7.95 -4.41
C VAL A 53 -9.67 -9.22 -3.64
N PRO A 54 -8.73 -10.04 -3.11
CA PRO A 54 -9.10 -11.26 -2.39
C PRO A 54 -9.85 -11.03 -1.07
N TRP A 55 -9.84 -9.80 -0.55
CA TRP A 55 -10.55 -9.46 0.68
C TRP A 55 -12.03 -9.11 0.45
N PHE A 56 -12.38 -8.71 -0.78
CA PHE A 56 -13.74 -8.31 -1.15
C PHE A 56 -14.46 -9.37 -2.00
N GLU A 57 -13.83 -10.51 -2.30
CA GLU A 57 -14.45 -11.71 -2.87
C GLU A 57 -15.13 -12.60 -1.81
#